data_AF-A0AAV4DF47-F1
#
_entry.id   AF-A0AAV4DF47-F1
#
_cell.length_a   1.000
_cell.length_b   1.000
_cell.length_c   1.000
_cell.angle_alpha   90.00
_cell.angle_beta   90.00
_cell.angle_gamma   90.00
#
_symmetry.space_group_name_H-M   'P 1'
#
loop_
_entity.id
_entity.type
_entity.pdbx_description
1 polymer ?
#
loop_
_entity_poly.entity_id
_entity_poly.type
_entity_poly.pdbx_seq_one_letter_code
_entity_poly.pdbx_strand_id
1 'polypeptide(L)'
;MSILEATTTAASAWEDVSQRTIINRFRHTGFKLNTAETVSDGQPDFELHEEIGQLLSRLLDQDPTTPEGYISVDAEVLTSAPLTDEEIVASVQRTGNDNSGGEEEETDETACVPNILPSSAMQAVACLRNFQQNSQDMLRHINRLETFVEDITTSS
;
A
#
# COMPACT_ATOMS: atom_id res chain seq x y z
N MET A 1 38.08 6.25 -3.35
CA MET A 1 37.37 4.97 -3.27
C MET A 1 37.02 4.57 -4.69
N SER A 2 37.70 3.56 -5.22
CA SER A 2 37.36 2.99 -6.53
C SER A 2 36.19 2.00 -6.39
N ILE A 3 35.52 1.70 -7.50
CA ILE A 3 34.44 0.68 -7.52
C ILE A 3 34.97 -0.67 -7.04
N LEU A 4 36.21 -1.02 -7.42
CA LEU A 4 36.86 -2.25 -6.98
C LEU A 4 36.99 -2.29 -5.45
N GLU A 5 37.49 -1.22 -4.85
CA GLU A 5 37.60 -1.11 -3.38
C GLU A 5 36.23 -1.27 -2.71
N ALA A 6 35.20 -0.58 -3.21
CA ALA A 6 33.84 -0.69 -2.68
C ALA A 6 33.29 -2.13 -2.75
N THR A 7 33.50 -2.82 -3.88
CA THR A 7 33.07 -4.22 -4.01
C THR A 7 33.82 -5.15 -3.06
N THR A 8 35.13 -4.96 -2.87
CA THR A 8 35.91 -5.77 -1.93
C THR A 8 35.50 -5.51 -0.47
N THR A 9 35.22 -4.26 -0.11
CA THR A 9 34.76 -3.90 1.24
C THR A 9 33.36 -4.45 1.52
N ALA A 10 32.46 -4.43 0.53
CA ALA A 10 31.14 -5.04 0.67
C ALA A 10 31.23 -6.57 0.86
N ALA A 11 32.12 -7.23 0.09
CA ALA A 11 32.36 -8.66 0.22
C ALA A 11 32.90 -9.03 1.62
N SER A 12 33.93 -8.31 2.10
CA SER A 12 34.49 -8.56 3.43
C SER A 12 33.48 -8.27 4.55
N ALA A 13 32.68 -7.21 4.42
CA ALA A 13 31.65 -6.89 5.39
C ALA A 13 30.55 -7.96 5.45
N TRP A 14 30.27 -8.64 4.33
CA TRP A 14 29.32 -9.74 4.28
C TRP A 14 29.85 -11.01 4.97
N GLU A 15 31.14 -11.31 4.86
CA GLU A 15 31.79 -12.43 5.55
C GLU A 15 31.71 -12.29 7.08
N ASP A 16 31.69 -11.07 7.60
CA ASP A 16 31.55 -10.77 9.04
C ASP A 16 30.09 -10.93 9.55
N VAL A 17 29.11 -11.13 8.67
CA VAL A 17 27.70 -11.29 9.07
C VAL A 17 27.47 -12.69 9.63
N SER A 18 27.41 -12.79 10.95
CA SER A 18 27.06 -14.04 11.61
C SER A 18 25.58 -14.42 11.45
N GLN A 19 25.29 -15.73 11.47
CA GLN A 19 23.92 -16.26 11.46
C GLN A 19 23.04 -15.66 12.56
N ARG A 20 23.62 -15.40 13.75
CA ARG A 20 22.93 -14.71 14.86
C ARG A 20 22.47 -13.30 14.48
N THR A 21 23.26 -12.59 13.68
CA THR A 21 22.93 -11.24 13.18
C THR A 21 21.74 -11.31 12.24
N ILE A 22 21.73 -12.28 11.32
CA ILE A 22 20.62 -12.52 10.40
C ILE A 22 19.34 -12.81 11.19
N ILE A 23 19.37 -13.80 12.11
CA ILE A 23 18.22 -14.17 12.94
C ILE A 23 17.68 -12.96 13.73
N ASN A 24 18.57 -12.18 14.36
CA ASN A 24 18.15 -11.05 15.18
C ASN A 24 17.54 -9.90 14.37
N ARG A 25 17.98 -9.69 13.12
CA ARG A 25 17.40 -8.71 12.21
C ARG A 25 16.03 -9.16 11.69
N PHE A 26 15.91 -10.43 11.30
CA PHE A 26 14.64 -11.01 10.85
C PHE A 26 13.62 -11.19 11.98
N ARG A 27 14.03 -11.15 13.25
CA ARG A 27 13.09 -11.18 14.40
C ARG A 27 12.10 -10.00 14.39
N HIS A 28 12.48 -8.87 13.82
CA HIS A 28 11.65 -7.66 13.80
C HIS A 28 10.78 -7.53 12.55
N THR A 29 10.97 -8.39 11.54
CA THR A 29 10.24 -8.30 10.26
C THR A 29 8.90 -9.03 10.28
N GLY A 30 8.47 -9.55 11.43
CA GLY A 30 7.14 -10.16 11.61
C GLY A 30 6.98 -11.56 10.99
N PHE A 31 8.03 -12.09 10.33
CA PHE A 31 8.03 -13.49 9.88
C PHE A 31 7.98 -14.41 11.09
N LYS A 32 6.91 -15.20 11.20
CA LYS A 32 6.83 -16.27 12.19
C LYS A 32 7.73 -17.40 11.71
N LEU A 33 8.91 -17.49 12.31
CA LEU A 33 9.78 -18.65 12.13
C LEU A 33 9.09 -19.84 12.82
N ASN A 34 8.35 -20.63 12.05
CA ASN A 34 7.83 -21.90 12.52
C ASN A 34 9.04 -22.76 12.90
N THR A 35 9.34 -22.78 14.19
CA THR A 35 10.51 -23.47 14.74
C THR A 35 10.18 -24.96 14.80
N ALA A 36 10.17 -25.61 13.65
CA ALA A 36 9.97 -27.05 13.53
C ALA A 36 10.54 -27.67 12.25
N GLU A 37 11.44 -27.00 11.55
CA GLU A 37 12.23 -27.66 10.50
C GLU A 37 13.70 -27.38 10.74
N THR A 38 14.35 -28.35 11.35
CA THR A 38 15.76 -28.58 11.13
C THR A 38 15.94 -28.69 9.62
N VAL A 39 16.44 -27.64 8.99
CA VAL A 39 16.89 -27.66 7.59
C VAL A 39 18.00 -28.71 7.53
N SER A 40 17.62 -29.92 7.13
CA SER A 40 18.56 -30.95 6.72
C SER A 40 19.10 -30.48 5.37
N ASP A 41 20.37 -30.08 5.36
CA ASP A 41 21.14 -29.56 4.23
C ASP A 41 21.36 -30.62 3.14
N GLY A 42 20.28 -31.13 2.55
CA GLY A 42 20.33 -32.24 1.60
C GLY A 42 19.00 -32.67 0.97
N GLN A 43 17.89 -31.97 1.20
CA GLN A 43 16.67 -32.22 0.43
C GLN A 43 16.61 -31.25 -0.76
N PRO A 44 16.48 -31.73 -2.01
CA PRO A 44 16.42 -30.85 -3.16
C PRO A 44 15.19 -29.94 -3.09
N ASP A 45 15.33 -28.70 -3.55
CA ASP A 45 14.34 -27.59 -3.61
C ASP A 45 13.08 -27.87 -4.46
N PHE A 46 12.69 -29.14 -4.60
CA PHE A 46 11.57 -29.61 -5.41
C PHE A 46 10.24 -28.96 -5.00
N GLU A 47 10.05 -28.75 -3.71
CA GLU A 47 8.83 -28.15 -3.15
C GLU A 47 8.75 -26.64 -3.46
N LEU A 48 9.89 -25.96 -3.52
CA LEU A 48 9.99 -24.54 -3.92
C LEU A 48 9.70 -24.36 -5.41
N HIS A 49 10.16 -25.29 -6.26
CA HIS A 49 9.88 -25.27 -7.70
C HIS A 49 8.41 -25.50 -8.01
N GLU A 50 7.73 -26.34 -7.24
CA GLU A 50 6.30 -26.59 -7.41
C GLU A 50 5.46 -25.37 -7.00
N GLU A 51 5.79 -24.72 -5.88
CA GLU A 51 5.12 -23.49 -5.43
C GLU A 51 5.30 -22.34 -6.44
N ILE A 52 6.53 -22.15 -6.96
CA ILE A 52 6.82 -21.16 -8.00
C ILE A 52 6.04 -21.48 -9.28
N GLY A 53 5.96 -22.75 -9.68
CA GLY A 53 5.18 -23.19 -10.84
C GLY A 53 3.68 -22.92 -10.69
N GLN A 54 3.12 -23.12 -9.50
CA GLN A 54 1.72 -22.81 -9.20
C GLN A 54 1.43 -21.30 -9.14
N LEU A 55 2.39 -20.49 -8.70
CA LEU A 55 2.27 -19.03 -8.72
C LEU A 55 2.30 -18.50 -10.16
N LEU A 56 3.22 -19.01 -10.98
CA LEU A 56 3.33 -18.65 -12.39
C LEU A 56 2.09 -19.05 -13.19
N SER A 57 1.52 -20.24 -12.95
CA SER A 57 0.31 -20.67 -13.64
C SER A 57 -0.91 -19.80 -13.30
N ARG A 58 -1.06 -19.40 -12.03
CA ARG A 58 -2.11 -18.46 -11.60
C ARG A 58 -1.94 -17.05 -12.20
N LEU A 59 -0.70 -16.63 -12.44
CA LEU A 59 -0.38 -15.35 -13.08
C LEU A 59 -0.68 -15.37 -14.58
N LEU A 60 -0.47 -16.50 -15.27
CA LEU A 60 -0.78 -16.63 -16.70
C LEU A 60 -2.29 -16.74 -17.00
N ASP A 61 -3.09 -17.21 -16.04
CA ASP A 61 -4.56 -17.31 -16.17
C ASP A 61 -5.27 -15.95 -16.02
N GLN A 62 -4.58 -14.93 -15.48
CA GLN A 62 -5.06 -13.56 -15.53
C GLN A 62 -4.50 -12.93 -16.80
N ASP A 63 -5.42 -12.55 -17.70
CA ASP A 63 -5.20 -11.96 -19.02
C ASP A 63 -3.73 -11.63 -19.33
N PRO A 64 -3.05 -12.39 -20.21
CA PRO A 64 -1.63 -12.25 -20.42
C PRO A 64 -1.38 -10.86 -21.01
N THR A 65 -1.10 -9.90 -20.13
CA THR A 65 -0.56 -8.63 -20.52
C THR A 65 0.78 -8.97 -21.14
N THR A 66 0.81 -9.00 -22.47
CA THR A 66 2.04 -9.18 -23.23
C THR A 66 3.08 -8.21 -22.65
N PRO A 67 4.37 -8.57 -22.59
CA PRO A 67 5.41 -7.65 -22.13
C PRO A 67 5.29 -6.26 -22.77
N GLU A 68 4.90 -6.22 -24.04
CA GLU A 68 4.63 -5.01 -24.82
C GLU A 68 3.40 -4.23 -24.31
N GLY A 69 2.34 -4.92 -23.91
CA GLY A 69 1.17 -4.34 -23.25
C GLY A 69 1.51 -3.77 -21.86
N TYR A 70 2.42 -4.41 -21.11
CA TYR A 70 2.85 -3.91 -19.80
C TYR A 70 3.74 -2.66 -19.94
N ILE A 71 4.64 -2.66 -20.92
CA ILE A 71 5.52 -1.53 -21.21
C ILE A 71 4.73 -0.27 -21.63
N SER A 72 3.58 -0.45 -22.27
CA SER A 72 2.75 0.65 -22.78
C SER A 72 1.74 1.20 -21.77
N VAL A 73 1.64 0.60 -20.57
CA VAL A 73 0.69 1.06 -19.52
C VAL A 73 0.88 2.54 -19.21
N ASP A 74 2.13 3.00 -19.03
CA ASP A 74 2.42 4.40 -18.69
C ASP A 74 2.10 5.38 -19.83
N ALA A 75 2.03 4.90 -21.08
CA ALA A 75 1.68 5.72 -22.23
C ALA A 75 0.16 6.00 -22.33
N GLU A 76 -0.66 5.11 -21.76
CA GLU A 76 -2.13 5.24 -21.75
C GLU A 76 -2.66 5.95 -20.51
N VAL A 77 -1.80 6.25 -19.52
CA VAL A 77 -2.19 7.03 -18.35
C VAL A 77 -2.49 8.47 -18.77
N LEU A 78 -3.74 8.88 -18.61
CA LEU A 78 -4.16 10.27 -18.77
C LEU A 78 -3.44 11.14 -17.74
N THR A 79 -2.40 11.83 -18.18
CA THR A 79 -1.71 12.84 -17.37
C THR A 79 -2.32 14.22 -17.63
N SER A 80 -2.26 15.09 -16.62
CA SER A 80 -2.58 16.50 -16.81
C SER A 80 -1.63 17.10 -17.86
N ALA A 81 -2.14 17.97 -18.73
CA ALA A 81 -1.29 18.73 -19.63
C ALA A 81 -0.23 19.52 -18.83
N PRO A 82 1.00 19.66 -19.33
CA PRO A 82 2.01 20.48 -18.68
C PRO A 82 1.49 21.92 -18.60
N LEU A 83 1.60 22.52 -17.42
CA LEU A 83 1.28 23.94 -17.22
C LEU A 83 2.28 24.80 -18.01
N THR A 84 1.78 25.88 -18.59
CA THR A 84 2.62 26.93 -19.16
C THR A 84 3.29 27.75 -18.05
N ASP A 85 4.42 28.38 -18.35
CA ASP A 85 5.11 29.25 -17.40
C ASP A 85 4.18 30.37 -16.88
N GLU A 86 3.30 30.88 -17.74
CA GLU A 86 2.29 31.88 -17.39
C GLU A 86 1.26 31.35 -16.39
N GLU A 87 0.79 30.11 -16.55
CA GLU A 87 -0.15 29.46 -15.62
C GLU A 87 0.52 29.17 -14.27
N ILE A 88 1.79 28.76 -14.29
CA ILE A 88 2.59 28.56 -13.08
C ILE A 88 2.73 29.87 -12.33
N VAL A 89 3.14 30.95 -13.02
CA VAL A 89 3.29 32.28 -12.40
C VAL A 89 1.94 32.79 -11.86
N ALA A 90 0.84 32.60 -12.60
CA ALA A 90 -0.48 32.98 -12.15
C ALA A 90 -0.94 32.21 -10.90
N SER A 91 -0.54 30.93 -10.78
CA SER A 91 -0.85 30.12 -9.58
C SER A 91 -0.18 30.68 -8.32
N VAL A 92 1.08 31.12 -8.44
CA VAL A 92 1.86 31.69 -7.33
C VAL A 92 1.38 33.11 -6.99
N GLN A 93 1.07 33.92 -7.99
CA GLN A 93 0.57 35.29 -7.79
C GLN A 93 -0.82 35.32 -7.15
N ARG A 94 -1.69 34.34 -7.48
CA ARG A 94 -3.00 34.20 -6.85
C ARG A 94 -2.87 33.95 -5.33
N THR A 95 -1.85 33.22 -4.90
CA THR A 95 -1.55 32.98 -3.47
C THR A 95 -0.91 34.21 -2.80
N GLY A 96 -0.19 35.05 -3.55
CA GLY A 96 0.51 36.22 -3.02
C GLY A 96 -0.34 37.49 -2.87
N ASN A 97 -1.49 37.59 -3.54
CA ASN A 97 -2.32 38.80 -3.50
C ASN A 97 -3.37 38.83 -2.36
N ASP A 98 -3.46 37.76 -1.57
CA ASP A 98 -4.29 37.69 -0.36
C ASP A 98 -3.49 38.03 0.92
N ASN A 99 -2.25 38.53 0.79
CA ASN A 99 -1.48 38.98 1.95
C ASN A 99 -1.84 40.43 2.36
N SER A 100 -3.05 40.61 2.87
CA SER A 100 -3.38 41.75 3.72
C SER A 100 -3.62 41.27 5.13
N GLY A 101 -2.52 41.05 5.87
CA GLY A 101 -2.44 41.14 7.33
C GLY A 101 -3.51 40.39 8.11
N GLY A 102 -3.28 39.10 8.33
CA GLY A 102 -3.95 38.30 9.33
C GLY A 102 -2.98 37.21 9.77
N GLU A 103 -2.89 37.00 11.07
CA GLU A 103 -2.00 36.08 11.75
C GLU A 103 -1.92 34.71 11.06
N GLU A 104 -0.74 34.09 11.10
CA GLU A 104 -0.52 32.69 10.73
C GLU A 104 -1.37 31.81 11.67
N GLU A 105 -2.67 31.71 11.42
CA GLU A 105 -3.41 30.52 11.80
C GLU A 105 -2.91 29.44 10.86
N GLU A 106 -2.32 28.39 11.45
CA GLU A 106 -2.27 27.09 10.82
C GLU A 106 -3.68 26.81 10.30
N THR A 107 -3.90 26.98 9.00
CA THR A 107 -5.03 26.36 8.33
C THR A 107 -4.78 24.88 8.51
N ASP A 108 -5.35 24.34 9.59
CA ASP A 108 -5.92 23.01 9.58
C ASP A 108 -6.61 22.94 8.24
N GLU A 109 -6.01 22.21 7.30
CA GLU A 109 -6.73 21.70 6.16
C GLU A 109 -7.86 20.92 6.80
N THR A 110 -9.00 21.59 7.07
CA THR A 110 -10.25 20.93 7.32
C THR A 110 -10.46 20.16 6.05
N ALA A 111 -9.95 18.92 6.04
CA ALA A 111 -10.25 17.91 5.07
C ALA A 111 -11.74 18.08 4.89
N CYS A 112 -12.15 18.43 3.67
CA CYS A 112 -13.54 18.53 3.31
C CYS A 112 -14.09 17.14 3.57
N VAL A 113 -14.58 16.90 4.79
CA VAL A 113 -15.19 15.64 5.16
C VAL A 113 -16.40 15.63 4.25
N PRO A 114 -16.46 14.74 3.25
CA PRO A 114 -17.60 14.73 2.35
C PRO A 114 -18.83 14.62 3.25
N ASN A 115 -19.81 15.50 3.05
CA ASN A 115 -21.07 15.41 3.76
C ASN A 115 -21.77 14.16 3.22
N ILE A 116 -21.42 13.00 3.77
CA ILE A 116 -21.88 11.69 3.30
C ILE A 116 -23.37 11.66 3.64
N LEU A 117 -24.20 11.66 2.59
CA LEU A 117 -25.64 11.50 2.75
C LEU A 117 -25.90 10.19 3.51
N PRO A 118 -26.80 10.15 4.50
CA PRO A 118 -26.95 8.96 5.33
C PRO A 118 -27.34 7.69 4.54
N SER A 119 -28.03 7.85 3.40
CA SER A 119 -28.31 6.76 2.46
C SER A 119 -27.04 6.16 1.84
N SER A 120 -26.02 6.98 1.57
CA SER A 120 -24.72 6.53 1.06
C SER A 120 -23.93 5.76 2.12
N ALA A 121 -24.07 6.14 3.40
CA ALA A 121 -23.46 5.41 4.51
C ALA A 121 -24.10 4.03 4.70
N MET A 122 -25.43 3.94 4.63
CA MET A 122 -26.14 2.65 4.70
C MET A 122 -25.78 1.72 3.54
N GLN A 123 -25.64 2.25 2.32
CA GLN A 123 -25.24 1.46 1.16
C GLN A 123 -23.83 0.89 1.32
N ALA A 124 -22.89 1.67 1.85
CA ALA A 124 -21.53 1.21 2.11
C ALA A 124 -21.48 0.09 3.17
N VAL A 125 -22.28 0.20 4.24
CA VAL A 125 -22.40 -0.85 5.27
C VAL A 125 -22.99 -2.14 4.69
N ALA A 126 -23.98 -2.04 3.81
CA ALA A 126 -24.54 -3.20 3.11
C ALA A 126 -23.53 -3.88 2.18
N CYS A 127 -22.70 -3.10 1.46
CA CYS A 127 -21.61 -3.62 0.65
C CYS A 127 -20.57 -4.37 1.50
N LEU A 128 -20.17 -3.81 2.64
CA LEU A 128 -19.24 -4.46 3.58
C LEU A 128 -19.80 -5.78 4.11
N ARG A 129 -21.11 -5.83 4.41
CA ARG A 129 -21.78 -7.05 4.87
C ARG A 129 -21.76 -8.16 3.81
N ASN A 130 -21.96 -7.81 2.55
CA ASN A 130 -21.96 -8.77 1.43
C ASN A 130 -20.56 -9.25 1.06
N PHE A 131 -19.55 -8.38 1.22
CA PHE A 131 -18.15 -8.72 0.96
C PHE A 131 -17.61 -9.74 1.96
N GLN A 132 -18.10 -9.71 3.19
CA GLN A 132 -17.55 -10.53 4.24
C GLN A 132 -18.13 -11.94 4.26
N GLN A 133 -17.33 -12.90 3.81
CA GLN A 133 -17.62 -14.32 3.95
C GLN A 133 -16.91 -14.85 5.21
N ASN A 134 -17.68 -15.23 6.23
CA ASN A 134 -17.30 -16.07 7.38
C ASN A 134 -16.59 -15.51 8.62
N SER A 135 -16.29 -14.22 8.77
CA SER A 135 -15.75 -13.72 10.06
C SER A 135 -16.87 -13.35 11.06
N GLN A 136 -17.00 -14.04 12.19
CA GLN A 136 -18.00 -13.68 13.21
C GLN A 136 -17.65 -12.34 13.90
N ASP A 137 -16.36 -12.04 14.05
CA ASP A 137 -15.91 -10.80 14.71
C ASP A 137 -16.15 -9.57 13.83
N MET A 138 -15.86 -9.66 12.54
CA MET A 138 -16.09 -8.53 11.63
C MET A 138 -17.61 -8.30 11.40
N LEU A 139 -18.46 -9.34 11.51
CA LEU A 139 -19.92 -9.17 11.51
C LEU A 139 -20.42 -8.39 12.72
N ARG A 140 -19.82 -8.59 13.91
CA ARG A 140 -20.15 -7.79 15.11
C ARG A 140 -19.82 -6.32 14.90
N HIS A 141 -18.68 -6.02 14.27
CA HIS A 141 -18.30 -4.65 13.96
C HIS A 141 -19.21 -4.01 12.91
N ILE A 142 -19.63 -4.75 11.88
CA ILE A 142 -20.59 -4.27 10.87
C ILE A 142 -21.95 -3.96 11.50
N ASN A 143 -22.49 -4.84 12.34
CA ASN A 143 -23.76 -4.59 13.04
C ASN A 143 -23.69 -3.33 13.91
N ARG A 144 -22.55 -3.09 14.56
CA ARG A 144 -22.34 -1.88 15.38
C ARG A 144 -22.31 -0.61 14.52
N LEU A 145 -21.77 -0.68 13.31
CA LEU A 145 -21.81 0.43 12.35
C LEU A 145 -23.23 0.66 11.81
N GLU A 146 -24.00 -0.40 11.56
CA GLU A 146 -25.40 -0.31 11.14
C GLU A 146 -26.26 0.46 12.16
N THR A 147 -26.19 0.07 13.45
CA THR A 147 -26.91 0.77 14.53
C THR A 147 -26.46 2.22 14.68
N PHE A 148 -25.16 2.50 14.54
CA PHE A 148 -24.64 3.86 14.64
C PHE A 148 -25.16 4.78 13.52
N VAL A 149 -25.25 4.27 12.29
CA VAL A 149 -25.80 5.04 11.17
C VAL A 149 -27.31 5.28 11.36
N GLU A 150 -28.05 4.27 11.85
CA GLU A 150 -29.48 4.41 12.17
C GLU A 150 -29.74 5.46 13.26
N ASP A 151 -28.95 5.46 14.35
CA ASP A 151 -29.05 6.46 15.42
C ASP A 151 -28.79 7.89 14.92
N ILE A 152 -27.83 8.07 14.01
CA ILE A 152 -27.53 9.39 13.43
C ILE A 152 -28.68 9.87 12.53
N THR A 153 -29.31 8.95 11.77
CA THR A 153 -30.43 9.28 10.88
C THR A 153 -31.74 9.58 11.58
N THR A 154 -31.97 9.00 12.77
CA THR A 154 -33.20 9.16 13.55
C THR A 154 -33.16 10.34 14.51
N SER A 155 -31.97 10.94 14.74
CA SER A 155 -31.77 12.11 15.61
C SER A 155 -31.76 13.46 14.87
N SER A 156 -31.98 13.49 13.56
CA SER A 156 -32.25 14.70 12.75
C SER A 156 -33.73 14.80 12.39
#